data_AF-A0AAD9NF32-F1
#
_entry.id   AF-A0AAD9NF32-F1
#
_cell.length_a   1.000
_cell.length_b   1.000
_cell.length_c   1.000
_cell.angle_alpha   90.00
_cell.angle_beta   90.00
_cell.angle_gamma   90.00
#
_symmetry.space_group_name_H-M   'P 1'
#
loop_
_entity.id
_entity.type
_entity.pdbx_description
1 polymer ?
#
loop_
_entity_poly.entity_id
_entity_poly.type
_entity_poly.pdbx_seq_one_letter_code
_entity_poly.pdbx_strand_id
1 'polypeptide(L)'
;MAWKDSYKDKDNEETKDLITNLEDVLGDIYSHLPGYRHVQVQRLFRSSVGVQHVAVFDHDLSDAEHMAIGLTLTSALETNNDTLTLGNEKVRISGKTEMLVAGEEVEVTDACFLYNKKQLCQNGGTCVASQTSASCVCASGFAGFYCGTTKPERNNSTGIAVGIVVAVILVVAIVVCAMFVYRRRQRLSKNEHMQLGGVENPLYSAPQGVDNPTYAG
;
A
#
# COMPACT_ATOMS: atom_id res chain seq x y z
N MET A 1 43.28 -20.23 10.96
CA MET A 1 43.94 -20.89 12.12
C MET A 1 43.75 -22.40 12.05
N ALA A 2 44.68 -23.18 12.61
CA ALA A 2 44.57 -24.64 12.69
C ALA A 2 43.75 -25.07 13.93
N TRP A 3 43.08 -26.23 13.83
CA TRP A 3 42.35 -26.82 14.95
C TRP A 3 43.31 -27.30 16.06
N LYS A 4 43.00 -27.00 17.32
CA LYS A 4 43.66 -27.57 18.50
C LYS A 4 42.67 -28.45 19.27
N ASP A 5 43.16 -29.55 19.85
CA ASP A 5 42.30 -30.45 20.62
C ASP A 5 41.76 -29.82 21.91
N SER A 6 42.40 -28.78 22.44
CA SER A 6 41.90 -27.96 23.56
C SER A 6 40.53 -27.36 23.26
N TYR A 7 40.25 -26.98 22.00
CA TYR A 7 38.99 -26.37 21.57
C TYR A 7 37.74 -27.27 21.72
N LYS A 8 37.90 -28.55 22.04
CA LYS A 8 36.77 -29.43 22.40
C LYS A 8 36.20 -29.10 23.78
N ASP A 9 37.06 -28.65 24.68
CA ASP A 9 36.69 -28.33 26.05
C ASP A 9 36.46 -26.83 26.15
N LYS A 10 35.20 -26.44 26.40
CA LYS A 10 34.81 -25.04 26.56
C LYS A 10 35.30 -24.45 27.88
N ASP A 11 35.62 -25.28 28.86
CA ASP A 11 36.11 -24.82 30.16
C ASP A 11 37.62 -24.59 30.17
N ASN A 12 38.33 -25.04 29.14
CA ASN A 12 39.74 -24.81 28.94
C ASN A 12 40.04 -23.31 28.71
N GLU A 13 41.08 -22.79 29.35
CA GLU A 13 41.43 -21.37 29.31
C GLU A 13 41.75 -20.87 27.89
N GLU A 14 42.47 -21.66 27.08
CA GLU A 14 42.77 -21.30 25.71
C GLU A 14 41.50 -21.23 24.84
N THR A 15 40.54 -22.11 25.11
CA THR A 15 39.25 -22.11 24.43
C THR A 15 38.40 -20.91 24.85
N LYS A 16 38.41 -20.54 26.13
CA LYS A 16 37.70 -19.37 26.65
C LYS A 16 38.24 -18.07 26.07
N ASP A 17 39.56 -17.92 26.03
CA ASP A 17 40.22 -16.76 25.43
C ASP A 17 39.85 -16.64 23.94
N LEU A 18 39.89 -17.75 23.20
CA LEU A 18 39.49 -17.76 21.79
C LEU A 18 38.01 -17.39 21.61
N ILE A 19 37.11 -17.97 22.41
CA ILE A 19 35.68 -17.67 22.37
C ILE A 19 35.45 -16.19 22.64
N THR A 20 36.09 -15.63 23.67
CA THR A 20 35.93 -14.22 24.05
C THR A 20 36.40 -13.30 22.93
N ASN A 21 37.57 -13.57 22.35
CA ASN A 21 38.05 -12.80 21.19
C ASN A 21 37.12 -12.92 19.97
N LEU A 22 36.51 -14.09 19.74
CA LEU A 22 35.53 -14.27 18.67
C LEU A 22 34.25 -13.50 18.95
N GLU A 23 33.75 -13.52 20.18
CA GLU A 23 32.56 -12.78 20.61
C GLU A 23 32.75 -11.27 20.46
N ASP A 24 33.93 -10.73 20.84
CA ASP A 24 34.27 -9.32 20.66
C ASP A 24 34.32 -8.93 19.19
N VAL A 25 35.06 -9.67 18.36
CA VAL A 25 35.22 -9.36 16.93
C VAL A 25 33.91 -9.48 16.17
N LEU A 26 33.12 -10.53 16.45
CA LEU A 26 31.78 -10.66 15.87
C LEU A 26 30.85 -9.59 16.42
N GLY A 27 31.01 -9.21 17.69
CA GLY A 27 30.22 -8.18 18.32
C GLY A 27 30.42 -6.81 17.67
N ASP A 28 31.65 -6.44 17.34
CA ASP A 28 31.95 -5.21 16.60
C ASP A 28 31.22 -5.15 15.26
N ILE A 29 31.11 -6.28 14.56
CA ILE A 29 30.40 -6.40 13.28
C ILE A 29 28.91 -6.12 13.45
N TYR A 30 28.27 -6.67 14.48
CA TYR A 30 26.82 -6.49 14.71
C TYR A 30 26.46 -5.25 15.53
N SER A 31 27.43 -4.60 16.19
CA SER A 31 27.22 -3.50 17.14
C SER A 31 26.46 -2.29 16.57
N HIS A 32 26.49 -2.13 15.25
CA HIS A 32 25.83 -1.04 14.54
C HIS A 32 24.33 -1.31 14.27
N LEU A 33 23.85 -2.52 14.53
CA LEU A 33 22.47 -2.91 14.29
C LEU A 33 21.58 -2.49 15.47
N PRO A 34 20.38 -1.95 15.20
CA PRO A 34 19.48 -1.50 16.25
C PRO A 34 19.07 -2.67 17.15
N GLY A 35 19.08 -2.44 18.47
CA GLY A 35 18.72 -3.43 19.48
C GLY A 35 19.74 -4.56 19.68
N TYR A 36 20.93 -4.50 19.06
CA TYR A 36 22.00 -5.45 19.33
C TYR A 36 22.39 -5.44 20.82
N ARG A 37 22.63 -6.63 21.39
CA ARG A 37 23.10 -6.77 22.78
C ARG A 37 24.47 -7.40 22.89
N HIS A 38 24.62 -8.62 22.38
CA HIS A 38 25.88 -9.36 22.43
C HIS A 38 25.88 -10.49 21.41
N VAL A 39 27.06 -11.02 21.11
CA VAL A 39 27.24 -12.29 20.41
C VAL A 39 27.51 -13.38 21.44
N GLN A 40 27.00 -14.58 21.17
CA GLN A 40 27.32 -15.77 21.93
C GLN A 40 27.85 -16.86 21.00
N VAL A 41 29.05 -17.39 21.26
CA VAL A 41 29.60 -18.53 20.52
C VAL A 41 29.01 -19.82 21.10
N GLN A 42 28.17 -20.48 20.30
CA GLN A 42 27.51 -21.73 20.67
C GLN A 42 28.48 -22.90 20.65
N ARG A 43 29.37 -23.01 19.66
CA ARG A 43 30.41 -24.06 19.61
C ARG A 43 31.49 -23.78 18.58
N LEU A 44 32.62 -24.44 18.77
CA LEU A 44 33.69 -24.59 17.78
C LEU A 44 33.63 -26.00 17.17
N PHE A 45 33.88 -26.14 15.88
CA PHE A 45 33.86 -27.44 15.19
C PHE A 45 35.01 -27.61 14.17
N ARG A 46 35.27 -28.87 13.77
CA ARG A 46 36.46 -29.31 13.03
C ARG A 46 36.37 -29.13 11.51
N SER A 47 37.53 -29.02 10.87
CA SER A 47 37.89 -28.98 9.43
C SER A 47 38.85 -27.79 9.16
N SER A 48 38.47 -26.66 9.76
CA SER A 48 39.27 -25.54 10.24
C SER A 48 38.70 -25.23 11.63
N VAL A 49 39.01 -24.10 12.29
CA VAL A 49 38.17 -23.70 13.44
C VAL A 49 36.89 -23.08 12.90
N GLY A 50 35.84 -23.90 12.78
CA GLY A 50 34.49 -23.44 12.48
C GLY A 50 33.84 -22.85 13.72
N VAL A 51 33.10 -21.76 13.55
CA VAL A 51 32.46 -21.01 14.64
C VAL A 51 30.96 -20.98 14.38
N GLN A 52 30.17 -21.49 15.32
CA GLN A 52 28.73 -21.30 15.33
C GLN A 52 28.41 -20.27 16.40
N HIS A 53 27.87 -19.12 16.01
CA HIS A 53 27.48 -18.05 16.94
C HIS A 53 26.03 -17.62 16.73
N VAL A 54 25.49 -16.95 17.74
CA VAL A 54 24.16 -16.33 17.72
C VAL A 54 24.32 -14.87 18.14
N ALA A 55 23.79 -13.95 17.34
CA ALA A 55 23.68 -12.54 17.72
C ALA A 55 22.35 -12.33 18.45
N VAL A 56 22.41 -11.74 19.65
CA VAL A 56 21.26 -11.55 20.55
C VAL A 56 20.81 -10.09 20.50
N PHE A 57 19.50 -9.89 20.37
CA PHE A 57 18.85 -8.58 20.29
C PHE A 57 17.86 -8.38 21.45
N ASP A 58 17.51 -7.13 21.76
CA ASP A 58 16.63 -6.77 22.88
C ASP A 58 15.13 -6.77 22.54
N HIS A 59 14.78 -7.05 21.29
CA HIS A 59 13.41 -7.09 20.78
C HIS A 59 13.23 -8.22 19.76
N ASP A 60 11.98 -8.54 19.47
CA ASP A 60 11.63 -9.44 18.38
C ASP A 60 11.92 -8.75 17.04
N LEU A 61 12.87 -9.32 16.30
CA LEU A 61 13.31 -8.78 15.02
C LEU A 61 12.21 -8.92 13.97
N SER A 62 11.99 -7.87 13.19
CA SER A 62 11.18 -7.94 11.97
C SER A 62 11.86 -8.81 10.91
N ASP A 63 11.11 -9.24 9.91
CA ASP A 63 11.68 -9.99 8.77
C ASP A 63 12.77 -9.20 8.03
N ALA A 64 12.68 -7.87 8.01
CA ALA A 64 13.69 -6.97 7.46
C ALA A 64 15.02 -7.07 8.21
N GLU A 65 14.93 -7.04 9.54
CA GLU A 65 16.09 -7.03 10.42
C GLU A 65 16.80 -8.38 10.43
N HIS A 66 16.04 -9.49 10.43
CA HIS A 66 16.60 -10.83 10.26
C HIS A 66 17.48 -10.95 9.02
N MET A 67 17.07 -10.32 7.92
CA MET A 67 17.83 -10.33 6.68
C MET A 67 19.03 -9.38 6.72
N ALA A 68 18.88 -8.18 7.28
CA ALA A 68 19.98 -7.23 7.44
C ALA A 68 21.11 -7.85 8.28
N ILE A 69 20.76 -8.55 9.37
CA ILE A 69 21.72 -9.28 10.21
C ILE A 69 22.48 -10.33 9.39
N GLY A 70 21.75 -11.11 8.57
CA GLY A 70 22.35 -12.13 7.71
C GLY A 70 23.38 -11.61 6.72
N LEU A 71 23.14 -10.43 6.16
CA LEU A 71 24.05 -9.79 5.20
C LEU A 71 25.20 -9.02 5.88
N THR A 72 25.05 -8.67 7.15
CA THR A 72 26.02 -7.83 7.88
C THR A 72 27.39 -8.51 7.96
N LEU A 73 27.42 -9.79 8.35
CA LEU A 73 28.68 -10.53 8.44
C LEU A 73 29.33 -10.73 7.07
N THR A 74 28.54 -11.10 6.06
CA THR A 74 29.04 -11.29 4.69
C THR A 74 29.67 -10.00 4.16
N SER A 75 28.97 -8.87 4.29
CA SER A 75 29.47 -7.57 3.84
C SER A 75 30.72 -7.11 4.60
N ALA A 76 30.77 -7.36 5.91
CA ALA A 76 31.94 -7.05 6.73
C ALA A 76 33.17 -7.86 6.30
N LEU A 77 32.99 -9.14 5.93
CA LEU A 77 34.07 -10.00 5.45
C LEU A 77 34.55 -9.60 4.05
N GLU A 78 33.62 -9.33 3.13
CA GLU A 78 33.95 -8.87 1.78
C GLU A 78 34.79 -7.57 1.80
N THR A 79 34.38 -6.62 2.64
CA THR A 79 35.10 -5.34 2.81
C THR A 79 36.51 -5.55 3.36
N ASN A 80 36.72 -6.59 4.16
CA ASN A 80 38.00 -6.94 4.77
C ASN A 80 38.75 -8.07 4.03
N ASN A 81 38.42 -8.35 2.77
CA ASN A 81 39.07 -9.38 1.95
C ASN A 81 39.10 -10.76 2.65
N ASP A 82 37.96 -11.14 3.22
CA ASP A 82 37.72 -12.37 3.99
C ASP A 82 38.64 -12.52 5.21
N THR A 83 39.00 -11.41 5.87
CA THR A 83 39.83 -11.44 7.08
C THR A 83 39.10 -10.92 8.32
N LEU A 84 39.32 -11.59 9.44
CA LEU A 84 38.99 -11.13 10.79
C LEU A 84 40.27 -10.87 11.56
N THR A 85 40.29 -9.86 12.42
CA THR A 85 41.45 -9.57 13.27
C THR A 85 41.18 -10.10 14.67
N LEU A 86 41.87 -11.15 15.09
CA LEU A 86 41.76 -11.76 16.42
C LEU A 86 42.98 -11.34 17.24
N GLY A 87 42.79 -10.39 18.16
CA GLY A 87 43.89 -9.73 18.87
C GLY A 87 44.82 -9.02 17.88
N ASN A 88 46.06 -9.51 17.73
CA ASN A 88 47.05 -8.95 16.80
C ASN A 88 47.18 -9.74 15.49
N GLU A 89 46.45 -10.84 15.33
CA GLU A 89 46.57 -11.74 14.18
C GLU A 89 45.40 -11.55 13.20
N LYS A 90 45.71 -11.37 11.91
CA LYS A 90 44.69 -11.40 10.86
C LYS A 90 44.44 -12.84 10.44
N VAL A 91 43.26 -13.34 10.75
CA VAL A 91 42.82 -14.68 10.41
C VAL A 91 41.96 -14.62 9.15
N ARG A 92 42.39 -15.32 8.11
CA ARG A 92 41.63 -15.47 6.88
C ARG A 92 40.54 -16.52 7.05
N ILE A 93 39.32 -16.20 6.66
CA ILE A 93 38.23 -17.16 6.57
C ILE A 93 38.41 -17.95 5.26
N SER A 94 38.52 -19.27 5.39
CA SER A 94 38.83 -20.18 4.29
C SER A 94 37.60 -20.89 3.73
N GLY A 95 36.47 -20.84 4.45
CA GLY A 95 35.19 -21.41 4.03
C GLY A 95 34.13 -20.34 3.79
N LYS A 96 33.05 -20.69 3.09
CA LYS A 96 31.87 -19.83 2.95
C LYS A 96 31.17 -19.74 4.30
N THR A 97 30.66 -18.56 4.65
CA THR A 97 29.79 -18.38 5.82
C THR A 97 28.43 -19.01 5.50
N GLU A 98 28.05 -20.04 6.26
CA GLU A 98 26.75 -20.70 6.13
C GLU A 98 25.71 -19.96 6.99
N MET A 99 24.63 -19.47 6.37
CA MET A 99 23.51 -18.88 7.09
C MET A 99 22.41 -19.93 7.27
N LEU A 100 21.94 -20.10 8.51
CA LEU A 100 20.79 -20.94 8.81
C LEU A 100 19.52 -20.09 8.82
N VAL A 101 18.59 -20.35 7.91
CA VAL A 101 17.29 -19.68 7.86
C VAL A 101 16.21 -20.67 8.23
N ALA A 102 15.55 -20.45 9.37
CA ALA A 102 14.56 -21.38 9.92
C ALA A 102 15.08 -22.82 10.12
N GLY A 103 16.38 -22.95 10.43
CA GLY A 103 17.03 -24.25 10.68
C GLY A 103 17.54 -24.97 9.43
N GLU A 104 17.33 -24.42 8.23
CA GLU A 104 17.89 -24.94 6.98
C GLU A 104 19.14 -24.16 6.56
N GLU A 105 20.18 -24.87 6.13
CA GLU A 105 21.38 -24.28 5.54
C GLU A 105 21.05 -23.63 4.19
N VAL A 106 21.50 -22.40 4.02
CA VAL A 106 21.21 -21.60 2.84
C VAL A 106 22.51 -21.07 2.24
N GLU A 107 22.76 -21.43 0.98
CA GLU A 107 23.74 -20.72 0.14
C GLU A 107 23.13 -19.39 -0.31
N VAL A 108 23.54 -18.30 0.33
CA VAL A 108 23.06 -16.94 0.01
C VAL A 108 23.71 -16.49 -1.29
N THR A 109 23.00 -16.61 -2.41
CA THR A 109 23.49 -16.17 -3.73
C THR A 109 23.34 -14.66 -3.95
N ASP A 110 22.26 -14.09 -3.42
CA ASP A 110 21.91 -12.68 -3.54
C ASP A 110 20.84 -12.31 -2.48
N ALA A 111 20.58 -11.02 -2.31
CA ALA A 111 19.59 -10.56 -1.34
C ALA A 111 18.15 -11.05 -1.65
N CYS A 112 17.81 -11.28 -2.93
CA CYS A 112 16.49 -11.83 -3.29
C CYS A 112 16.33 -13.31 -2.94
N PHE A 113 17.41 -14.08 -2.87
CA PHE A 113 17.38 -15.43 -2.33
C PHE A 113 16.68 -15.42 -0.96
N LEU A 114 17.10 -14.52 -0.06
CA LEU A 114 16.55 -14.42 1.29
C LEU A 114 15.09 -13.94 1.28
N TYR A 115 14.76 -12.91 0.47
CA TYR A 115 13.37 -12.45 0.31
C TYR A 115 12.43 -13.56 -0.16
N ASN A 116 12.86 -14.36 -1.14
CA ASN A 116 12.06 -15.44 -1.70
C ASN A 116 11.94 -16.61 -0.72
N LYS A 117 13.04 -16.99 -0.05
CA LYS A 117 13.05 -18.06 0.95
C LYS A 117 12.11 -17.78 2.13
N LYS A 118 11.99 -16.52 2.54
CA LYS A 118 11.06 -16.05 3.59
C LYS A 118 9.69 -15.59 3.07
N GLN A 119 9.47 -15.65 1.75
CA GLN A 119 8.23 -15.20 1.10
C GLN A 119 7.81 -13.76 1.48
N LEU A 120 8.80 -12.84 1.49
CA LEU A 120 8.59 -11.46 1.95
C LEU A 120 7.78 -10.61 0.97
N CYS A 121 7.95 -10.79 -0.34
CA CYS A 121 7.15 -10.04 -1.31
C CYS A 121 5.74 -10.65 -1.40
N GLN A 122 4.79 -10.02 -0.71
CA GLN A 122 3.41 -10.47 -0.62
C GLN A 122 2.59 -10.07 -1.86
N ASN A 123 1.38 -10.62 -1.98
CA ASN A 123 0.39 -10.22 -2.98
C ASN A 123 0.89 -10.20 -4.44
N GLY A 124 1.73 -11.17 -4.79
CA GLY A 124 2.30 -11.28 -6.14
C GLY A 124 3.38 -10.24 -6.45
N GLY A 125 4.01 -9.65 -5.43
CA GLY A 125 5.17 -8.80 -5.61
C GLY A 125 6.41 -9.58 -6.08
N THR A 126 7.23 -8.95 -6.91
CA THR A 126 8.47 -9.52 -7.44
C THR A 126 9.68 -8.94 -6.72
N CYS A 127 10.57 -9.78 -6.22
CA CYS A 127 11.82 -9.32 -5.62
C CYS A 127 12.80 -8.83 -6.70
N VAL A 128 13.44 -7.69 -6.45
CA VAL A 128 14.53 -7.16 -7.27
C VAL A 128 15.75 -6.94 -6.38
N ALA A 129 16.84 -7.63 -6.72
CA ALA A 129 18.12 -7.55 -6.01
C ALA A 129 19.03 -6.48 -6.63
N SER A 130 19.80 -5.84 -5.76
CA SER A 130 21.02 -5.09 -6.04
C SER A 130 22.20 -5.83 -5.38
N GLN A 131 23.43 -5.35 -5.57
CA GLN A 131 24.63 -6.02 -5.03
C GLN A 131 24.56 -6.28 -3.52
N THR A 132 23.92 -5.39 -2.75
CA THR A 132 23.88 -5.48 -1.27
C THR A 132 22.47 -5.33 -0.68
N SER A 133 21.44 -5.21 -1.51
CA SER A 133 20.07 -4.96 -1.04
C SER A 133 19.04 -5.61 -1.95
N ALA A 134 17.82 -5.78 -1.46
CA ALA A 134 16.69 -6.21 -2.27
C ALA A 134 15.42 -5.43 -1.88
N SER A 135 14.48 -5.35 -2.81
CA SER A 135 13.19 -4.67 -2.62
C SER A 135 12.08 -5.37 -3.38
N CYS A 136 10.83 -5.18 -2.97
CA CYS A 136 9.67 -5.75 -3.64
C CYS A 136 9.05 -4.76 -4.63
N VAL A 137 8.90 -5.19 -5.88
CA VAL A 137 8.08 -4.52 -6.89
C VAL A 137 6.65 -5.04 -6.77
N CYS A 138 5.75 -4.21 -6.27
CA CYS A 138 4.37 -4.61 -6.00
C CYS A 138 3.50 -4.71 -7.25
N ALA A 139 2.66 -5.74 -7.28
CA ALA A 139 1.60 -5.88 -8.27
C ALA A 139 0.59 -4.71 -8.20
N SER A 140 -0.17 -4.52 -9.27
CA SER A 140 -1.22 -3.52 -9.34
C SER A 140 -2.21 -3.66 -8.19
N GLY A 141 -2.59 -2.53 -7.59
CA GLY A 141 -3.47 -2.51 -6.41
C GLY A 141 -2.75 -2.70 -5.07
N PHE A 142 -1.46 -3.05 -5.05
CA PHE A 142 -0.69 -3.23 -3.81
C PHE A 142 0.45 -2.23 -3.65
N ALA A 143 0.88 -2.03 -2.40
CA ALA A 143 1.88 -1.08 -1.94
C ALA A 143 2.53 -1.54 -0.61
N GLY A 144 3.52 -0.77 -0.16
CA GLY A 144 4.30 -1.04 1.04
C GLY A 144 5.60 -1.78 0.71
N PHE A 145 6.52 -1.78 1.67
CA PHE A 145 7.87 -2.34 1.49
C PHE A 145 7.84 -3.83 1.06
N TYR A 146 6.88 -4.57 1.59
CA TYR A 146 6.63 -5.99 1.30
C TYR A 146 5.37 -6.26 0.49
N CYS A 147 4.78 -5.23 -0.12
CA CYS A 147 3.53 -5.35 -0.88
C CYS A 147 2.32 -5.88 -0.09
N GLY A 148 2.34 -5.77 1.24
CA GLY A 148 1.27 -6.25 2.13
C GLY A 148 0.06 -5.32 2.23
N THR A 149 0.12 -4.11 1.68
CA THR A 149 -0.97 -3.12 1.79
C THR A 149 -1.64 -2.89 0.44
N THR A 150 -2.96 -2.66 0.43
CA THR A 150 -3.68 -2.26 -0.79
C THR A 150 -3.56 -0.75 -1.00
N LYS A 151 -3.36 -0.32 -2.25
CA LYS A 151 -3.42 1.09 -2.63
C LYS A 151 -4.85 1.61 -2.43
N PRO A 152 -5.04 2.80 -1.84
CA PRO A 152 -6.37 3.37 -1.74
C PRO A 152 -6.93 3.60 -3.15
N GLU A 153 -8.11 3.05 -3.40
CA GLU A 153 -8.81 3.17 -4.68
C GLU A 153 -9.27 4.63 -4.85
N ARG A 154 -8.73 5.34 -5.84
CA ARG A 154 -9.18 6.70 -6.17
C ARG A 154 -10.45 6.61 -7.01
N ASN A 155 -11.58 6.45 -6.32
CA ASN A 155 -12.88 6.40 -6.97
C ASN A 155 -13.29 7.83 -7.34
N ASN A 156 -13.09 8.22 -8.60
CA ASN A 156 -13.51 9.54 -9.12
C ASN A 156 -15.05 9.64 -9.32
N SER A 157 -15.83 9.12 -8.39
CA SER A 157 -17.31 9.10 -8.46
C SER A 157 -17.95 10.46 -8.16
N THR A 158 -17.16 11.48 -7.80
CA THR A 158 -17.62 12.83 -7.44
C THR A 158 -18.23 13.59 -8.62
N GLY A 159 -17.84 13.31 -9.86
CA GLY A 159 -18.34 14.02 -11.05
C GLY A 159 -19.81 13.70 -11.38
N ILE A 160 -20.25 12.46 -11.15
CA ILE A 160 -21.60 11.99 -11.52
C ILE A 160 -22.65 12.59 -10.58
N ALA A 161 -22.37 12.68 -9.28
CA ALA A 161 -23.30 13.24 -8.30
C ALA A 161 -23.59 14.73 -8.54
N VAL A 162 -22.55 15.53 -8.89
CA VAL A 162 -22.71 16.96 -9.16
C VAL A 162 -23.55 17.20 -10.43
N GLY A 163 -23.33 16.40 -11.49
CA GLY A 163 -24.10 16.50 -12.73
C GLY A 163 -25.60 16.26 -12.53
N ILE A 164 -25.96 15.26 -11.73
CA ILE A 164 -27.37 14.94 -11.45
C ILE A 164 -28.05 16.07 -10.67
N VAL A 165 -27.39 16.63 -9.65
CA VAL A 165 -27.95 17.71 -8.84
C VAL A 165 -28.22 18.96 -9.69
N VAL A 166 -27.28 19.34 -10.55
CA VAL A 166 -27.45 20.49 -11.45
C VAL A 166 -28.58 20.25 -12.45
N ALA A 167 -28.67 19.06 -13.04
CA ALA A 167 -29.74 18.72 -13.97
C ALA A 167 -31.13 18.79 -13.29
N VAL A 168 -31.28 18.28 -12.07
CA VAL A 168 -32.54 18.35 -11.31
C VAL A 168 -32.93 19.79 -11.00
N ILE A 169 -31.98 20.63 -10.59
CA ILE A 169 -32.23 22.06 -10.31
C ILE A 169 -32.71 22.78 -11.58
N LEU A 170 -32.09 22.52 -12.73
CA LEU A 170 -32.50 23.11 -14.01
C LEU A 170 -33.92 22.67 -14.41
N VAL A 171 -34.25 21.39 -14.25
CA VAL A 171 -35.60 20.87 -14.53
C VAL A 171 -36.65 21.51 -13.63
N VAL A 172 -36.39 21.61 -12.32
CA VAL A 172 -37.30 22.25 -11.37
C VAL A 172 -37.51 23.73 -11.73
N ALA A 173 -36.43 24.46 -12.07
CA ALA A 173 -36.52 25.85 -12.50
C ALA A 173 -37.38 26.00 -13.77
N ILE A 174 -37.22 25.13 -14.76
CA ILE A 174 -38.03 25.12 -15.98
C ILE A 174 -39.52 24.89 -15.65
N VAL A 175 -39.83 23.93 -14.77
CA VAL A 175 -41.21 23.63 -14.35
C VAL A 175 -41.83 24.81 -13.61
N VAL A 176 -41.10 25.46 -12.69
CA VAL A 176 -41.57 26.65 -11.96
C VAL A 176 -41.81 27.81 -12.93
N CYS A 177 -40.90 28.06 -13.87
CA CYS A 177 -41.06 29.07 -14.91
C CYS A 177 -42.30 28.79 -15.79
N ALA A 178 -42.48 27.55 -16.24
CA ALA A 178 -43.64 27.14 -17.02
C ALA A 178 -44.95 27.32 -16.22
N MET A 179 -44.97 26.92 -14.95
CA MET A 179 -46.11 27.13 -14.04
C MET A 179 -46.41 28.60 -13.84
N PHE A 180 -45.40 29.45 -13.68
CA PHE A 180 -45.58 30.89 -13.53
C PHE A 180 -46.17 31.52 -14.81
N VAL A 181 -45.63 31.16 -15.98
CA VAL A 181 -46.17 31.60 -17.28
C VAL A 181 -47.61 31.12 -17.46
N TYR A 182 -47.90 29.87 -17.12
CA TYR A 182 -49.25 29.31 -17.20
C TYR A 182 -50.23 30.05 -16.28
N ARG A 183 -49.86 30.29 -15.02
CA ARG A 183 -50.68 31.06 -14.07
C ARG A 183 -50.87 32.51 -14.52
N ARG A 184 -49.85 33.13 -15.13
CA ARG A 184 -49.95 34.48 -15.70
C ARG A 184 -50.88 34.52 -16.92
N ARG A 185 -50.79 33.55 -17.83
CA ARG A 185 -51.69 33.41 -18.98
C ARG A 185 -53.13 33.17 -18.54
N GLN A 186 -53.35 32.34 -17.52
CA GLN A 186 -54.68 32.15 -16.94
C GLN A 186 -55.25 33.42 -16.31
N ARG A 187 -54.41 34.22 -15.62
CA ARG A 187 -54.85 35.52 -15.09
C ARG A 187 -55.25 36.49 -16.18
N LEU A 188 -54.58 36.47 -17.34
CA LEU A 188 -54.95 37.26 -18.52
C LEU A 188 -56.28 36.79 -19.12
N SER A 189 -56.50 35.48 -19.27
CA SER A 189 -57.78 34.93 -19.77
C SER A 189 -58.98 35.20 -18.84
N LYS A 190 -58.76 35.34 -17.52
CA LYS A 190 -59.82 35.75 -16.57
C LYS A 190 -60.27 37.20 -16.72
N ASN A 191 -59.44 38.08 -17.28
CA ASN A 191 -59.80 39.47 -17.53
C ASN A 191 -60.61 39.68 -18.82
N GLU A 192 -60.74 38.65 -19.66
CA GLU A 192 -61.47 38.72 -20.95
C GLU A 192 -62.92 38.23 -20.87
N HIS A 193 -63.36 37.64 -19.75
CA HIS A 193 -64.72 37.10 -19.56
C HIS A 193 -65.68 38.03 -18.78
N MET A 194 -65.40 39.33 -18.70
CA MET A 194 -66.33 40.32 -18.17
C MET A 194 -66.38 41.53 -19.11
N GLN A 195 -67.03 41.39 -20.27
CA GLN A 195 -67.64 42.44 -21.12
C GLN A 195 -68.40 41.82 -22.31
N LEU A 196 -69.43 41.01 -22.04
CA LEU A 196 -70.50 40.73 -23.02
C LEU A 196 -71.76 40.28 -22.26
N GLY A 197 -72.48 41.27 -21.74
CA GLY A 197 -73.77 41.09 -21.10
C GLY A 197 -74.48 42.42 -20.96
N GLY A 198 -75.51 42.64 -21.77
CA GLY A 198 -76.57 43.60 -21.48
C GLY A 198 -76.61 44.85 -22.36
N VAL A 199 -77.17 44.72 -23.56
CA VAL A 199 -78.12 45.74 -24.06
C VAL A 199 -79.41 44.99 -24.39
N GLU A 200 -80.34 44.98 -23.45
CA GLU A 200 -81.75 44.68 -23.71
C GLU A 200 -82.32 45.82 -24.57
N ASN A 201 -83.01 45.46 -25.65
CA ASN A 201 -83.75 46.42 -26.47
C ASN A 201 -85.24 46.27 -26.11
N PRO A 202 -85.87 47.28 -25.49
CA PRO A 202 -87.28 47.20 -25.12
C PRO A 202 -88.17 47.75 -26.26
N LEU A 203 -89.38 47.20 -26.31
CA LEU A 203 -90.53 47.56 -27.16
C LEU A 203 -90.62 46.89 -28.55
N TYR A 204 -91.42 45.82 -28.60
CA TYR A 204 -92.37 45.60 -29.70
C TYR A 204 -93.78 45.63 -29.10
N SER A 205 -94.55 46.67 -29.44
CA SER A 205 -95.98 46.75 -29.15
C SER A 205 -96.77 46.63 -30.45
N ALA A 206 -97.40 45.46 -30.59
CA ALA A 206 -98.72 45.21 -31.18
C ALA A 206 -98.97 45.47 -32.69
N PRO A 207 -99.95 44.73 -33.28
CA PRO A 207 -100.02 44.38 -34.70
C PRO A 207 -101.13 45.14 -35.46
N GLN A 208 -101.18 45.03 -36.78
CA GLN A 208 -102.37 44.75 -37.64
C GLN A 208 -101.82 44.22 -38.99
N GLY A 209 -102.24 43.05 -39.50
CA GLY A 209 -103.46 42.87 -40.30
C GLY A 209 -103.33 43.69 -41.60
N VAL A 210 -103.28 43.15 -42.81
CA VAL A 210 -104.36 42.42 -43.48
C VAL A 210 -103.89 42.18 -44.95
N ASP A 211 -104.28 41.02 -45.49
CA ASP A 211 -104.43 40.61 -46.91
C ASP A 211 -103.26 40.36 -47.89
N ASN A 212 -103.26 39.10 -48.33
CA ASN A 212 -102.71 38.47 -49.54
C ASN A 212 -103.57 38.88 -50.78
N PRO A 213 -103.43 38.30 -51.99
CA PRO A 213 -102.27 37.88 -52.79
C PRO A 213 -102.24 38.60 -54.17
N THR A 214 -101.29 38.18 -55.01
CA THR A 214 -101.49 37.68 -56.40
C THR A 214 -100.71 38.40 -57.49
N TYR A 215 -100.00 37.56 -58.25
CA TYR A 215 -99.31 37.76 -59.51
C TYR A 215 -100.16 38.36 -60.64
N ALA A 216 -99.48 39.06 -61.56
CA ALA A 216 -99.41 38.78 -63.01
C ALA A 216 -99.47 40.06 -63.85
N GLY A 217 -98.59 40.14 -64.87
CA GLY A 217 -98.60 41.16 -65.92
C GLY A 217 -97.21 41.49 -66.40
#